data_AF-A0A519MJT5-F1
#
_entry.id   AF-A0A519MJT5-F1
#
_cell.length_a   1.000
_cell.length_b   1.000
_cell.length_c   1.000
_cell.angle_alpha   90.00
_cell.angle_beta   90.00
_cell.angle_gamma   90.00
#
_symmetry.space_group_name_H-M   'P 1'
#
loop_
_entity.id
_entity.type
_entity.pdbx_description
1 polymer ?
#
loop_
_entity_poly.entity_id
_entity_poly.type
_entity_poly.pdbx_seq_one_letter_code
_entity_poly.pdbx_strand_id
1 'polypeptide(L)'
;VYPEGAPIHSSYPGGAAIIAAVTATLLKAFYDESLVIPNPVQPDPSDPTRLVPYQGPPLTVGGELNKFALNYGSGRTAAGIHWRSDAAAAYAQGEALVISLLREQKQTFREPFEGFAFTGFDGRRIVI
;
A
#
# COMPACT_ATOMS: atom_id res chain seq x y z
N VAL A 1 6.62 19.19 12.23
CA VAL A 1 7.13 18.33 13.30
C VAL A 1 6.13 18.37 14.44
N TYR A 2 5.77 17.22 14.99
CA TYR A 2 4.79 17.11 16.07
C TYR A 2 5.41 17.60 17.40
N PRO A 3 4.76 18.50 18.17
CA PRO A 3 5.28 18.96 19.47
C PRO A 3 5.57 17.82 20.46
N GLU A 4 4.79 16.76 20.41
CA GLU A 4 4.90 15.56 21.24
C GLU A 4 5.94 14.54 20.73
N GLY A 5 6.47 14.73 19.51
CA GLY A 5 7.36 13.78 18.87
C GLY A 5 6.66 12.49 18.42
N ALA A 6 7.29 11.34 18.64
CA ALA A 6 6.74 10.05 18.27
C ALA A 6 5.71 9.56 19.30
N PRO A 7 4.72 8.74 18.89
CA PRO A 7 3.83 8.06 19.82
C PRO A 7 4.59 7.18 20.84
N ILE A 8 3.95 6.87 21.98
CA ILE A 8 4.56 6.14 23.10
C ILE A 8 4.56 4.62 22.85
N HIS A 9 5.27 4.18 21.82
CA HIS A 9 5.57 2.78 21.52
C HIS A 9 6.91 2.68 20.76
N SER A 10 7.47 1.47 20.65
CA SER A 10 8.71 1.27 19.89
C SER A 10 8.54 1.64 18.41
N SER A 11 9.64 2.03 17.77
CA SER A 11 9.64 2.47 16.36
C SER A 11 9.47 1.32 15.36
N TYR A 12 9.93 0.12 15.70
CA TYR A 12 10.07 -0.98 14.74
C TYR A 12 9.13 -2.15 15.07
N PRO A 13 8.38 -2.68 14.08
CA PRO A 13 8.15 -2.12 12.74
C PRO A 13 7.18 -0.92 12.78
N GLY A 14 7.07 -0.20 11.66
CA GLY A 14 6.20 0.97 11.57
C GLY A 14 4.72 0.60 11.51
N GLY A 15 3.95 0.88 12.57
CA GLY A 15 2.53 0.50 12.64
C GLY A 15 1.67 1.10 11.51
N ALA A 16 1.87 2.37 11.17
CA ALA A 16 1.18 2.99 10.03
C ALA A 16 1.52 2.33 8.69
N ALA A 17 2.78 1.92 8.51
CA ALA A 17 3.22 1.22 7.31
C ALA A 17 2.63 -0.20 7.23
N ILE A 18 2.43 -0.90 8.36
CA ILE A 18 1.71 -2.19 8.39
C ILE A 18 0.28 -2.02 7.90
N ILE A 19 -0.43 -1.01 8.42
CA ILE A 19 -1.82 -0.72 8.00
C ILE A 19 -1.88 -0.44 6.49
N ALA A 20 -0.95 0.36 5.98
CA ALA A 20 -0.83 0.65 4.55
C ALA A 20 -0.58 -0.63 3.73
N ALA A 21 0.34 -1.49 4.17
CA ALA A 21 0.69 -2.74 3.53
C ALA A 21 -0.51 -3.68 3.43
N VAL A 22 -1.21 -3.88 4.55
CA VAL A 22 -2.41 -4.73 4.63
C VAL A 22 -3.48 -4.22 3.69
N THR A 23 -3.75 -2.90 3.73
CA THR A 23 -4.77 -2.26 2.91
C THR A 23 -4.45 -2.42 1.42
N ALA A 24 -3.24 -2.09 1.00
CA ALA A 24 -2.82 -2.22 -0.40
C ALA A 24 -2.83 -3.68 -0.87
N THR A 25 -2.41 -4.64 -0.02
CA THR A 25 -2.41 -6.07 -0.38
C THR A 25 -3.82 -6.60 -0.56
N LEU A 26 -4.75 -6.28 0.34
CA LEU A 26 -6.15 -6.65 0.20
C LEU A 26 -6.75 -6.06 -1.07
N LEU A 27 -6.54 -4.76 -1.34
CA LEU A 27 -7.08 -4.13 -2.54
C LEU A 27 -6.50 -4.73 -3.83
N LYS A 28 -5.20 -5.04 -3.88
CA LYS A 28 -4.59 -5.75 -5.02
C LYS A 28 -5.13 -7.18 -5.19
N ALA A 29 -5.53 -7.85 -4.11
CA ALA A 29 -6.11 -9.18 -4.16
C ALA A 29 -7.56 -9.19 -4.66
N PHE A 30 -8.32 -8.11 -4.43
CA PHE A 30 -9.74 -8.01 -4.78
C PHE A 30 -10.02 -7.30 -6.11
N TYR A 31 -9.12 -6.44 -6.57
CA TYR A 31 -9.30 -5.66 -7.80
C TYR A 31 -8.27 -6.03 -8.86
N ASP A 32 -8.62 -5.80 -10.14
CA ASP A 32 -7.65 -5.88 -11.24
C ASP A 32 -6.60 -4.77 -11.09
N GLU A 33 -5.47 -5.12 -10.50
CA GLU A 33 -4.36 -4.22 -10.26
C GLU A 33 -3.66 -3.75 -11.55
N SER A 34 -3.92 -4.39 -12.68
CA SER A 34 -3.34 -4.03 -13.98
C SER A 34 -4.09 -2.89 -14.67
N LEU A 35 -5.31 -2.59 -14.21
CA LEU A 35 -6.15 -1.55 -14.80
C LEU A 35 -5.45 -0.19 -14.74
N VAL A 36 -5.37 0.47 -15.89
CA VAL A 36 -4.83 1.83 -16.02
C VAL A 36 -5.88 2.82 -15.52
N ILE A 37 -5.48 3.69 -14.60
CA ILE A 37 -6.35 4.73 -14.05
C ILE A 37 -6.63 5.76 -15.15
N PRO A 38 -7.91 6.00 -15.50
CA PRO A 38 -8.27 7.01 -16.50
C PRO A 38 -8.13 8.42 -15.92
N ASN A 39 -7.66 9.35 -16.74
CA ASN A 39 -7.54 10.78 -16.40
C ASN A 39 -6.84 11.06 -15.06
N PRO A 40 -5.62 10.51 -14.81
CA PRO A 40 -4.90 10.78 -13.58
C PRO A 40 -4.54 12.26 -13.47
N VAL A 41 -4.41 12.74 -12.23
CA VAL A 41 -4.13 14.15 -11.92
C VAL A 41 -2.98 14.26 -10.91
N GLN A 42 -2.37 15.43 -10.85
CA GLN A 42 -1.35 15.79 -9.87
C GLN A 42 -1.57 17.23 -9.37
N PRO A 43 -1.05 17.61 -8.19
CA PRO A 43 -1.07 18.99 -7.74
C PRO A 43 -0.38 19.92 -8.75
N ASP A 44 -0.94 21.11 -8.98
CA ASP A 44 -0.30 22.13 -9.82
C ASP A 44 1.00 22.60 -9.14
N PRO A 45 2.16 22.56 -9.84
CA PRO A 45 3.43 23.03 -9.28
C PRO A 45 3.44 24.52 -8.89
N SER A 46 2.56 25.32 -9.49
CA SER A 46 2.42 26.76 -9.23
C SER A 46 1.32 27.10 -8.23
N ASP A 47 0.35 26.21 -8.01
CA ASP A 47 -0.75 26.37 -7.05
C ASP A 47 -1.18 25.01 -6.46
N PRO A 48 -0.64 24.58 -5.31
CA PRO A 48 -0.90 23.26 -4.75
C PRO A 48 -2.35 23.04 -4.30
N THR A 49 -3.22 24.06 -4.38
CA THR A 49 -4.67 23.93 -4.13
C THR A 49 -5.45 23.46 -5.36
N ARG A 50 -4.80 23.40 -6.53
CA ARG A 50 -5.39 22.99 -7.81
C ARG A 50 -4.81 21.66 -8.29
N LEU A 51 -5.59 20.97 -9.11
CA LEU A 51 -5.19 19.75 -9.80
C LEU A 51 -5.03 20.02 -11.28
N VAL A 52 -3.96 19.47 -11.87
CA VAL A 52 -3.70 19.48 -13.31
C VAL A 52 -3.60 18.04 -13.83
N PRO A 53 -3.92 17.79 -15.12
CA PRO A 53 -3.75 16.46 -15.70
C PRO A 53 -2.31 15.96 -15.55
N TYR A 54 -2.18 14.69 -15.14
CA TYR A 54 -0.90 14.00 -15.10
C TYR A 54 -0.51 13.55 -16.52
N GLN A 55 0.68 13.94 -16.98
CA GLN A 55 1.16 13.70 -18.35
C GLN A 55 2.30 12.67 -18.43
N GLY A 56 2.54 11.92 -17.35
CA GLY A 56 3.61 10.90 -17.30
C GLY A 56 3.16 9.52 -17.80
N PRO A 57 3.97 8.47 -17.56
CA PRO A 57 3.64 7.10 -17.94
C PRO A 57 2.32 6.59 -17.32
N PRO A 58 1.61 5.64 -17.95
CA PRO A 58 0.36 5.11 -17.42
C PRO A 58 0.47 4.64 -15.95
N LEU A 59 -0.47 5.08 -15.12
CA LEU A 59 -0.56 4.67 -13.72
C LEU A 59 -1.55 3.52 -13.60
N THR A 60 -1.12 2.38 -13.05
CA THR A 60 -2.00 1.25 -12.79
C THR A 60 -2.56 1.30 -11.37
N VAL A 61 -3.70 0.63 -11.14
CA VAL A 61 -4.28 0.47 -9.81
C VAL A 61 -3.25 -0.11 -8.82
N GLY A 62 -2.54 -1.17 -9.21
CA GLY A 62 -1.51 -1.78 -8.36
C GLY A 62 -0.33 -0.84 -8.07
N GLY A 63 0.10 -0.08 -9.07
CA GLY A 63 1.14 0.94 -8.92
C GLY A 63 0.74 2.04 -7.93
N GLU A 64 -0.48 2.57 -8.05
CA GLU A 64 -0.97 3.61 -7.15
C GLU A 64 -1.29 3.10 -5.75
N LEU A 65 -1.70 1.84 -5.59
CA LEU A 65 -1.84 1.20 -4.27
C LEU A 65 -0.48 1.01 -3.57
N ASN A 66 0.54 0.58 -4.31
CA ASN A 66 1.91 0.50 -3.78
C ASN A 66 2.45 1.90 -3.44
N LYS A 67 2.15 2.91 -4.27
CA LYS A 67 2.50 4.32 -4.00
C LYS A 67 1.77 4.84 -2.76
N PHE A 68 0.49 4.53 -2.58
CA PHE A 68 -0.27 4.86 -1.37
C PHE A 68 0.40 4.28 -0.12
N ALA A 69 0.76 2.99 -0.14
CA ALA A 69 1.43 2.36 0.99
C ALA A 69 2.75 3.07 1.32
N LEU A 70 3.54 3.40 0.29
CA LEU A 70 4.77 4.17 0.43
C LEU A 70 4.53 5.56 1.02
N ASN A 71 3.60 6.33 0.47
CA ASN A 71 3.31 7.70 0.92
C ASN A 71 2.86 7.71 2.39
N TYR A 72 2.01 6.76 2.79
CA TYR A 72 1.51 6.70 4.15
C TYR A 72 2.62 6.31 5.16
N GLY A 73 3.48 5.36 4.81
CA GLY A 73 4.64 5.00 5.63
C GLY A 73 5.71 6.10 5.67
N SER A 74 6.14 6.59 4.51
CA SER A 74 7.17 7.62 4.38
C SER A 74 6.76 8.98 4.93
N GLY A 75 5.47 9.30 4.96
CA GLY A 75 4.96 10.49 5.66
C GLY A 75 5.36 10.51 7.13
N ARG A 76 5.50 9.34 7.77
CA ARG A 76 5.99 9.23 9.15
C ARG A 76 7.50 9.48 9.28
N THR A 77 8.28 9.00 8.30
CA THR A 77 9.71 9.34 8.22
C THR A 77 9.91 10.83 8.00
N ALA A 78 9.14 11.44 7.11
CA ALA A 78 9.17 12.88 6.86
C ALA A 78 8.78 13.70 8.11
N ALA A 79 7.90 13.16 8.95
CA ALA A 79 7.54 13.78 10.23
C ALA A 79 8.60 13.60 11.34
N GLY A 80 9.65 12.79 11.11
CA GLY A 80 10.74 12.54 12.05
C GLY A 80 10.44 11.49 13.12
N ILE A 81 9.44 10.62 12.91
CA ILE A 81 8.98 9.66 13.93
C ILE A 81 9.18 8.18 13.55
N HIS A 82 9.76 7.90 12.38
CA HIS A 82 10.06 6.54 11.91
C HIS A 82 11.27 6.55 10.96
N TRP A 83 11.91 5.38 10.82
CA TRP A 83 12.99 5.16 9.87
C TRP A 83 12.50 4.45 8.61
N ARG A 84 13.26 4.54 7.52
CA ARG A 84 12.98 3.80 6.28
C ARG A 84 12.93 2.28 6.52
N SER A 85 13.78 1.77 7.42
CA SER A 85 13.79 0.36 7.82
C SER A 85 12.46 -0.10 8.42
N ASP A 86 11.82 0.76 9.23
CA ASP A 86 10.56 0.46 9.90
C ASP A 86 9.44 0.24 8.89
N ALA A 87 9.40 1.06 7.84
CA ALA A 87 8.44 0.93 6.74
C ALA A 87 8.75 -0.26 5.83
N ALA A 88 10.03 -0.47 5.47
CA ALA A 88 10.42 -1.59 4.61
C ALA A 88 10.08 -2.95 5.22
N ALA A 89 10.33 -3.13 6.53
CA ALA A 89 9.97 -4.35 7.23
C ALA A 89 8.46 -4.53 7.37
N ALA A 90 7.72 -3.44 7.59
CA ALA A 90 6.27 -3.44 7.71
C ALA A 90 5.55 -3.93 6.45
N TYR A 91 6.07 -3.64 5.25
CA TYR A 91 5.44 -4.09 4.00
C TYR A 91 5.44 -5.61 3.87
N ALA A 92 6.58 -6.26 4.12
CA ALA A 92 6.67 -7.71 4.11
C ALA A 92 5.78 -8.35 5.18
N GLN A 93 5.75 -7.77 6.39
CA GLN A 93 4.93 -8.29 7.48
C GLN A 93 3.43 -8.16 7.22
N GLY A 94 2.97 -7.00 6.73
CA GLY A 94 1.56 -6.77 6.43
C GLY A 94 1.07 -7.61 5.24
N GLU A 95 1.90 -7.78 4.21
CA GLU A 95 1.59 -8.69 3.10
C GLU A 95 1.49 -10.15 3.57
N ALA A 96 2.43 -10.61 4.40
CA ALA A 96 2.40 -11.97 4.96
C ALA A 96 1.14 -12.23 5.80
N LEU A 97 0.70 -11.24 6.59
CA LEU A 97 -0.56 -11.31 7.33
C LEU A 97 -1.76 -11.49 6.40
N VAL A 98 -1.85 -10.69 5.33
CA VAL A 98 -2.95 -10.79 4.35
C VAL A 98 -2.93 -12.12 3.62
N ILE A 99 -1.75 -12.63 3.24
CA ILE A 99 -1.64 -13.95 2.59
C ILE A 99 -2.22 -15.05 3.50
N SER A 100 -1.86 -15.05 4.79
CA SER A 100 -2.39 -16.02 5.75
C SER A 100 -3.91 -15.88 5.90
N LEU A 101 -4.39 -14.64 6.06
CA LEU A 101 -5.82 -14.35 6.17
C LEU A 101 -6.60 -14.85 4.93
N LEU A 102 -6.15 -14.53 3.73
CA LEU A 102 -6.85 -14.91 2.49
C LEU A 102 -6.84 -16.44 2.27
N ARG A 103 -5.76 -17.13 2.67
CA ARG A 103 -5.70 -18.60 2.66
C ARG A 103 -6.76 -19.21 3.56
N GLU A 104 -6.92 -18.69 4.76
CA GLU A 104 -7.93 -19.15 5.72
C GLU A 104 -9.34 -18.84 5.22
N GLN A 105 -9.59 -17.61 4.74
CA GLN A 105 -10.90 -17.19 4.24
C GLN A 105 -11.34 -17.99 3.01
N LYS A 106 -10.42 -18.30 2.09
CA LYS A 106 -10.72 -19.11 0.88
C LYS A 106 -11.34 -20.47 1.22
N GLN A 107 -10.94 -21.10 2.34
CA GLN A 107 -11.49 -22.40 2.76
C GLN A 107 -12.95 -22.32 3.22
N THR A 108 -13.49 -21.11 3.44
CA THR A 108 -14.85 -20.90 3.94
C THR A 108 -15.88 -20.65 2.82
N PHE A 109 -15.42 -20.32 1.61
CA PHE A 109 -16.31 -20.02 0.48
C PHE A 109 -16.85 -21.28 -0.16
N ARG A 110 -18.13 -21.25 -0.57
CA ARG A 110 -18.81 -22.39 -1.19
C ARG A 110 -18.90 -22.26 -2.71
N GLU A 111 -18.76 -21.04 -3.19
CA GLU A 111 -18.79 -20.67 -4.60
C GLU A 111 -17.56 -21.24 -5.34
N PRO A 112 -17.71 -21.62 -6.62
CA PRO A 112 -16.55 -21.91 -7.45
C PRO A 112 -15.72 -20.64 -7.63
N PHE A 113 -14.57 -20.60 -6.97
CA PHE A 113 -13.67 -19.45 -6.91
C PHE A 113 -12.25 -19.90 -7.19
N GLU A 114 -11.64 -19.36 -8.25
CA GLU A 114 -10.28 -19.75 -8.67
C GLU A 114 -9.20 -19.36 -7.66
N GLY A 115 -9.51 -18.42 -6.77
CA GLY A 115 -8.58 -17.94 -5.74
C GLY A 115 -8.23 -16.47 -5.90
N PHE A 116 -7.42 -15.97 -4.98
CA PHE A 116 -6.91 -14.60 -5.05
C PHE A 116 -5.57 -14.60 -5.79
N ALA A 117 -5.32 -13.58 -6.60
CA ALA A 117 -4.03 -13.44 -7.24
C ALA A 117 -3.63 -11.96 -7.37
N PHE A 118 -2.44 -11.62 -6.88
CA PHE A 118 -1.92 -10.26 -6.84
C PHE A 118 -0.39 -10.25 -6.97
N THR A 119 0.19 -9.10 -7.27
CA THR A 119 1.65 -8.92 -7.33
C THR A 119 2.14 -8.41 -5.98
N GLY A 120 3.05 -9.16 -5.36
CA GLY A 120 3.65 -8.81 -4.08
C GLY A 120 4.50 -7.54 -4.15
N PHE A 121 4.83 -6.96 -3.00
CA PHE A 121 5.70 -5.78 -2.92
C PHE A 121 7.11 -6.01 -3.48
N ASP A 122 7.54 -7.27 -3.58
CA ASP A 122 8.80 -7.67 -4.21
C ASP A 122 8.67 -7.96 -5.71
N GLY A 123 7.50 -7.73 -6.30
CA GLY A 123 7.22 -7.93 -7.72
C GLY A 123 6.88 -9.36 -8.11
N ARG A 124 6.87 -10.33 -7.19
CA ARG A 124 6.48 -11.71 -7.51
C ARG A 124 4.96 -11.85 -7.57
N ARG A 125 4.46 -12.62 -8.53
CA ARG A 125 3.05 -13.00 -8.58
C ARG A 125 2.73 -13.98 -7.47
N ILE A 126 1.72 -13.69 -6.68
CA ILE A 126 1.19 -14.53 -5.60
C ILE A 126 -0.18 -15.04 -6.03
N VAL A 127 -0.41 -16.34 -5.80
CA VAL A 127 -1.70 -17.00 -6.02
C VAL A 127 -2.07 -17.73 -4.73
N ILE A 128 -3.32 -17.56 -4.28
CA ILE A 128 -3.89 -18.13 -3.06
C ILE A 128 -5.05 -19.04 -3.42
#